data_AF-A0A7W1XPX6-F1
#
_entry.id   AF-A0A7W1XPX6-F1
#
_cell.length_a   1.000
_cell.length_b   1.000
_cell.length_c   1.000
_cell.angle_alpha   90.00
_cell.angle_beta   90.00
_cell.angle_gamma   90.00
#
_symmetry.space_group_name_H-M   'P 1'
#
loop_
_entity.id
_entity.type
_entity.pdbx_description
1 polymer ?
#
loop_
_entity_poly.entity_id
_entity_poly.type
_entity_poly.pdbx_seq_one_letter_code
_entity_poly.pdbx_strand_id
1 'polypeptide(L)'
;MRLLLWSVMWIGIAFALSVFVSYIIYDMDLAVLQKQLQAASAVFFMAALIIGGVFTTNRAFRSKKRFFYHEEWSFICIIVTIGLFTLSLLFS
;
A
#
# COMPACT_ATOMS: atom_id res chain seq x y z
N MET A 1 -17.93 3.81 -1.67
CA MET A 1 -17.30 3.46 -2.98
C MET A 1 -16.02 4.24 -3.29
N ARG A 2 -15.85 5.51 -2.87
CA ARG A 2 -14.61 6.26 -3.11
C ARG A 2 -13.35 5.58 -2.54
N LEU A 3 -13.43 4.97 -1.34
CA LEU A 3 -12.30 4.30 -0.70
C LEU A 3 -11.71 3.15 -1.53
N LEU A 4 -12.56 2.24 -2.03
CA LEU A 4 -12.13 1.15 -2.91
C LEU A 4 -11.51 1.69 -4.20
N LEU A 5 -12.08 2.76 -4.76
CA LEU A 5 -11.56 3.37 -6.00
C LEU A 5 -10.16 3.97 -5.78
N TRP A 6 -9.93 4.62 -4.63
CA TRP A 6 -8.61 5.07 -4.23
C TRP A 6 -7.63 3.92 -4.03
N SER A 7 -8.03 2.84 -3.33
CA SER A 7 -7.19 1.66 -3.15
C SER A 7 -6.78 1.01 -4.48
N VAL A 8 -7.74 0.81 -5.39
CA VAL A 8 -7.46 0.24 -6.73
C VAL A 8 -6.51 1.14 -7.52
N MET A 9 -6.70 2.47 -7.44
CA MET A 9 -5.80 3.42 -8.10
C MET A 9 -4.37 3.31 -7.55
N TRP A 10 -4.20 3.22 -6.22
CA TRP A 10 -2.89 3.05 -5.60
C TRP A 10 -2.22 1.70 -5.92
N ILE A 11 -3.00 0.61 -5.97
CA ILE A 11 -2.51 -0.70 -6.42
C ILE A 11 -1.99 -0.61 -7.85
N GLY A 12 -2.77 0.01 -8.76
CA GLY A 12 -2.38 0.20 -10.15
C GLY A 12 -1.11 1.04 -10.30
N ILE A 13 -0.99 2.14 -9.56
CA ILE A 13 0.20 3.00 -9.57
C ILE A 13 1.43 2.24 -9.07
N ALA A 14 1.32 1.55 -7.94
CA ALA A 14 2.44 0.79 -7.38
C ALA A 14 2.86 -0.36 -8.30
N PHE A 15 1.91 -1.08 -8.88
CA PHE A 15 2.19 -2.13 -9.86
C PHE A 15 2.87 -1.57 -11.12
N ALA A 16 2.35 -0.48 -11.70
CA ALA A 16 2.95 0.15 -12.87
C ALA A 16 4.37 0.65 -12.59
N LEU A 17 4.64 1.20 -11.41
CA LEU A 17 5.98 1.59 -10.98
C LEU A 17 6.92 0.39 -10.86
N SER A 18 6.48 -0.71 -10.25
CA SER A 18 7.28 -1.94 -10.15
C SER A 18 7.60 -2.50 -11.55
N VAL A 19 6.62 -2.55 -12.44
CA VAL A 19 6.83 -2.98 -13.84
C VAL A 19 7.80 -2.05 -14.56
N PHE A 20 7.66 -0.74 -14.41
CA PHE A 20 8.53 0.24 -15.06
C PHE A 20 9.98 0.13 -14.58
N VAL A 21 10.21 -0.04 -13.28
CA VAL A 21 11.54 -0.24 -12.69
C VAL A 21 12.13 -1.58 -13.15
N SER A 22 11.33 -2.65 -13.17
CA SER A 22 11.74 -3.96 -13.67
C SER A 22 12.12 -3.91 -15.15
N TYR A 23 11.35 -3.19 -15.97
CA TYR A 23 11.61 -3.03 -17.40
C TYR A 23 12.93 -2.31 -17.69
N ILE A 24 13.26 -1.26 -16.94
CA ILE A 24 14.47 -0.46 -17.19
C ILE A 24 15.73 -1.18 -16.71
N ILE A 25 15.67 -1.86 -15.55
CA ILE A 25 16.88 -2.32 -14.84
C ILE A 25 17.11 -3.82 -14.99
N TYR A 26 16.04 -4.62 -15.09
CA TYR A 26 16.09 -6.08 -14.88
C TYR A 26 15.52 -6.88 -16.06
N ASP A 27 15.33 -6.25 -17.23
CA ASP A 27 14.90 -6.90 -18.48
C ASP A 27 13.64 -7.79 -18.32
N MET A 28 12.68 -7.33 -17.51
CA MET A 28 11.42 -8.02 -17.19
C MET A 28 11.59 -9.39 -16.50
N ASP A 29 12.63 -9.58 -15.68
CA ASP A 29 12.73 -10.77 -14.83
C ASP A 29 11.55 -10.85 -13.84
N LEU A 30 10.67 -11.84 -14.04
CA LEU A 30 9.48 -12.10 -13.21
C LEU A 30 9.86 -12.32 -11.73
N ALA A 31 11.00 -12.95 -11.45
CA ALA A 31 11.43 -13.22 -10.09
C ALA A 31 11.81 -11.92 -9.35
N VAL A 32 12.35 -10.94 -10.08
CA VAL A 32 12.63 -9.61 -9.53
C VAL A 32 11.34 -8.83 -9.34
N LEU A 33 10.40 -8.90 -10.29
CA LEU A 33 9.09 -8.24 -10.18
C LEU A 33 8.30 -8.75 -8.97
N GLN A 34 8.31 -10.06 -8.72
CA GLN A 34 7.70 -10.68 -7.53
C GLN A 34 8.29 -10.10 -6.24
N LYS A 35 9.63 -10.06 -6.12
CA LYS A 35 10.31 -9.52 -4.94
C LYS A 35 10.03 -8.03 -4.75
N GLN A 36 9.96 -7.26 -5.83
CA GLN A 36 9.62 -5.84 -5.78
C GLN A 36 8.19 -5.61 -5.29
N LEU A 37 7.22 -6.39 -5.76
CA LEU A 37 5.83 -6.31 -5.31
C LEU A 37 5.69 -6.72 -3.84
N GLN A 38 6.40 -7.75 -3.39
CA GLN A 38 6.44 -8.13 -1.97
C GLN A 38 7.06 -7.01 -1.11
N ALA A 39 8.20 -6.45 -1.52
CA ALA A 39 8.84 -5.34 -0.83
C ALA A 39 7.92 -4.11 -0.75
N ALA A 40 7.25 -3.75 -1.86
CA ALA A 40 6.28 -2.67 -1.88
C ALA A 40 5.11 -2.93 -0.93
N SER A 41 4.57 -4.16 -0.89
CA SER A 41 3.50 -4.53 0.04
C SER A 41 3.93 -4.36 1.50
N ALA A 42 5.15 -4.77 1.85
CA ALA A 42 5.69 -4.62 3.21
C ALA A 42 5.85 -3.14 3.62
N VAL A 43 6.26 -2.28 2.68
CA VAL A 43 6.35 -0.82 2.91
C VAL A 43 4.97 -0.21 3.14
N PHE A 44 3.97 -0.57 2.32
CA PHE A 44 2.59 -0.11 2.52
C PHE A 44 2.00 -0.62 3.85
N PHE A 45 2.36 -1.83 4.27
CA PHE A 45 1.96 -2.38 5.56
C PHE A 45 2.57 -1.61 6.74
N MET A 46 3.87 -1.31 6.68
CA MET A 46 4.52 -0.45 7.67
C MET A 46 3.87 0.93 7.73
N ALA A 47 3.58 1.53 6.58
CA ALA A 47 2.89 2.82 6.51
C ALA A 47 1.50 2.74 7.16
N ALA A 48 0.75 1.66 6.92
CA ALA A 48 -0.53 1.42 7.57
C ALA A 48 -0.40 1.30 9.10
N LEU A 49 0.63 0.62 9.60
CA LEU A 49 0.89 0.50 11.04
C LEU A 49 1.34 1.81 11.68
N ILE A 50 2.08 2.65 10.96
CA ILE A 50 2.47 3.98 11.46
C ILE A 50 1.22 4.89 11.50
N ILE A 51 0.45 4.93 10.41
CA ILE A 51 -0.76 5.76 10.30
C ILE A 51 -1.90 5.23 11.19
N GLY A 52 -1.95 3.93 11.49
CA GLY A 52 -2.88 3.37 12.47
C GLY A 52 -2.37 3.51 13.91
N GLY A 53 -1.09 3.19 14.13
CA GLY A 53 -0.45 3.06 15.43
C GLY A 53 -0.10 4.38 16.13
N VAL A 54 0.41 5.37 15.38
CA VAL A 54 0.74 6.72 15.90
C VAL A 54 -0.53 7.46 16.37
N PHE A 55 -1.71 6.99 15.99
CA PHE A 55 -2.99 7.63 16.33
C PHE A 55 -3.72 6.95 17.50
N THR A 56 -3.29 5.76 17.94
CA THR A 56 -3.84 5.10 19.16
C THR A 56 -3.26 5.69 20.45
N THR A 57 -2.11 6.38 20.36
CA THR A 57 -1.50 7.04 21.51
C THR A 57 -2.36 8.23 21.97
N ASN A 58 -2.76 8.16 23.24
CA ASN A 58 -3.68 9.04 23.99
C ASN A 58 -3.61 10.58 23.75
N ARG A 59 -2.55 11.12 23.11
CA ARG A 59 -2.41 12.55 22.82
C ARG A 59 -3.30 13.05 21.68
N ALA A 60 -3.75 12.19 20.75
CA ALA A 60 -4.59 12.61 19.61
C ALA A 60 -6.10 12.69 19.96
N PHE A 61 -6.53 12.03 21.05
CA PHE A 61 -7.94 11.91 21.43
C PHE A 61 -8.60 13.23 21.85
N ARG A 62 -7.82 14.27 22.19
CA ARG A 62 -8.35 15.58 22.63
C ARG A 62 -8.76 16.51 21.49
N SER A 63 -8.36 16.23 20.25
CA SER A 63 -8.67 17.07 19.09
C SER A 63 -9.94 16.57 18.36
N LYS A 64 -11.09 16.75 19.00
CA LYS A 64 -12.39 16.61 18.34
C LYS A 64 -12.53 17.70 17.27
N LYS A 65 -12.20 17.39 16.01
CA LYS A 65 -12.84 17.87 14.75
C LYS A 65 -11.88 17.65 13.56
N ARG A 66 -12.09 16.56 12.80
CA ARG A 66 -11.57 16.17 11.45
C ARG A 66 -11.10 14.70 11.31
N PHE A 67 -11.43 13.83 12.27
CA PHE A 67 -10.98 12.43 12.30
C PHE A 67 -11.50 11.51 11.18
N PHE A 68 -12.56 11.88 10.47
CA PHE A 68 -13.14 11.02 9.42
C PHE A 68 -12.23 10.77 8.22
N TYR A 69 -11.30 11.68 7.90
CA TYR A 69 -10.42 11.50 6.74
C TYR A 69 -9.24 10.55 7.00
N HIS A 70 -8.90 10.23 8.25
CA HIS A 70 -7.58 9.68 8.59
C HIS A 70 -7.58 8.14 8.73
N GLU A 71 -8.63 7.60 9.33
CA GLU A 71 -8.86 6.14 9.41
C GLU A 71 -9.06 5.52 8.02
N GLU A 72 -9.61 6.31 7.10
CA GLU A 72 -9.78 5.96 5.70
C GLU A 72 -8.44 5.67 4.99
N TRP A 73 -7.36 6.41 5.31
CA TRP A 73 -6.05 6.21 4.68
C TRP A 73 -5.32 4.96 5.17
N SER A 74 -5.40 4.64 6.47
CA SER A 74 -4.80 3.40 6.98
C SER A 74 -5.49 2.17 6.36
N PHE A 75 -6.81 2.23 6.22
CA PHE A 75 -7.59 1.18 5.56
C PHE A 75 -7.23 1.04 4.08
N ILE A 76 -7.04 2.15 3.36
CA ILE A 76 -6.53 2.13 1.98
C ILE A 76 -5.17 1.42 1.91
N CYS A 77 -4.23 1.76 2.79
CA CYS A 77 -2.89 1.14 2.81
C CYS A 77 -2.95 -0.38 3.09
N ILE A 78 -3.86 -0.83 3.94
CA ILE A 78 -4.07 -2.27 4.20
C ILE A 78 -4.60 -2.96 2.94
N ILE A 79 -5.61 -2.40 2.27
CA ILE A 79 -6.13 -2.97 1.02
C ILE A 79 -5.06 -3.01 -0.06
N VAL A 80 -4.26 -1.94 -0.19
CA VAL A 80 -3.15 -1.87 -1.15
C VAL A 80 -2.10 -2.94 -0.84
N THR A 81 -1.78 -3.15 0.44
CA THR A 81 -0.88 -4.22 0.89
C THR A 81 -1.38 -5.59 0.43
N ILE A 82 -2.64 -5.91 0.74
CA ILE A 82 -3.24 -7.20 0.38
C ILE A 82 -3.27 -7.37 -1.14
N GLY A 83 -3.63 -6.31 -1.88
CA GLY A 83 -3.65 -6.31 -3.34
C GLY A 83 -2.28 -6.57 -3.96
N LEU A 84 -1.25 -5.83 -3.54
CA LEU A 84 0.12 -6.01 -4.04
C LEU A 84 0.70 -7.37 -3.66
N PHE A 85 0.43 -7.83 -2.44
CA PHE A 85 0.87 -9.15 -2.00
C PHE A 85 0.20 -10.26 -2.81
N THR A 86 -1.11 -10.16 -3.05
CA THR A 86 -1.84 -11.11 -3.90
C THR A 86 -1.32 -11.10 -5.34
N LEU A 87 -1.07 -9.91 -5.91
CA LEU A 87 -0.44 -9.79 -7.23
C LEU A 87 0.92 -10.46 -7.25
N SER A 88 1.76 -10.27 -6.21
CA SER A 88 3.07 -10.92 -6.15
C SER A 88 2.99 -12.44 -6.20
N LEU A 89 1.93 -13.06 -5.65
CA LEU A 89 1.73 -14.51 -5.70
C LEU A 89 1.32 -14.99 -7.10
N LEU A 90 0.67 -14.16 -7.91
CA LEU A 90 0.27 -14.50 -9.27
C LEU A 90 1.45 -14.52 -10.26
N PHE A 91 2.55 -13.85 -9.91
CA PHE A 91 3.79 -13.84 -10.69
C PHE A 91 4.84 -14.84 -10.18
N SER A 92 4.45 -15.73 -9.25
CA SER A 92 5.31 -16.79 -8.70
C SER A 92 5.41 -18.02 -9.59
#